data_AF-A0A969VYW1-F1
#
_entry.id   AF-A0A969VYW1-F1
#
_cell.length_a   1.000
_cell.length_b   1.000
_cell.length_c   1.000
_cell.angle_alpha   90.00
_cell.angle_beta   90.00
_cell.angle_gamma   90.00
#
_symmetry.space_group_name_H-M   'P 1'
#
loop_
_entity.id
_entity.type
_entity.pdbx_description
1 polymer ?
#
loop_
_entity_poly.entity_id
_entity_poly.type
_entity_poly.pdbx_seq_one_letter_code
_entity_poly.pdbx_strand_id
1 'polypeptide(L)'
;MGIFSRTRDIIAANMTDLLDRAEDPAKMIRMIIFEMDETLVEVRASAARTIADQKEMRRHIAQLTSLQESWHEKAELALSKDREDLAKAALIEKRKASDMAEQLTAEIAVLDDALTGYEADIAKLQGKLREARAKQSSIVNRMESAENKIKLRTLTNGERTADAFARFEDLERQVDLAEGRAEALNMGGSARTLEDEFTALRSNDAIDEELAAMKAAAGKE
;
A
#
# COMPACT_ATOMS: atom_id res chain seq x y z
N MET A 1 10.68 9.23 -29.18
CA MET A 1 9.78 8.24 -28.54
C MET A 1 9.00 8.97 -27.46
N GLY A 2 7.69 9.18 -27.68
CA GLY A 2 6.84 9.93 -26.75
C GLY A 2 6.67 9.19 -25.42
N ILE A 3 6.43 9.96 -24.35
CA ILE A 3 6.22 9.46 -22.98
C ILE A 3 5.13 8.37 -22.95
N PHE A 4 4.09 8.52 -23.79
CA PHE A 4 3.01 7.56 -24.00
C PHE A 4 3.44 6.20 -24.59
N SER A 5 4.54 6.13 -25.35
CA SER A 5 5.02 4.83 -25.84
C SER A 5 5.73 4.05 -24.73
N ARG A 6 6.50 4.75 -23.89
CA ARG A 6 7.28 4.13 -22.82
C ARG A 6 6.40 3.56 -21.71
N THR A 7 5.39 4.31 -21.26
CA THR A 7 4.34 3.80 -20.37
C THR A 7 3.66 2.58 -20.96
N ARG A 8 3.22 2.66 -22.22
CA ARG A 8 2.52 1.56 -22.88
C ARG A 8 3.40 0.32 -23.03
N ASP A 9 4.67 0.47 -23.35
CA ASP A 9 5.62 -0.64 -23.49
C ASP A 9 5.92 -1.30 -22.15
N ILE A 10 6.08 -0.54 -21.06
CA ILE A 10 6.24 -1.06 -19.69
C ILE A 10 4.95 -1.75 -19.20
N ILE A 11 3.80 -1.18 -19.55
CA ILE A 11 2.48 -1.73 -19.23
C ILE A 11 2.13 -2.95 -20.11
N ALA A 12 2.66 -3.05 -21.32
CA ALA A 12 2.47 -4.20 -22.20
C ALA A 12 3.50 -5.30 -21.96
N ALA A 13 4.67 -4.96 -21.43
CA ALA A 13 5.71 -5.92 -21.12
C ALA A 13 5.21 -6.95 -20.11
N ASN A 14 5.34 -8.23 -20.48
CA ASN A 14 5.20 -9.34 -19.56
C ASN A 14 6.45 -9.35 -18.67
N MET A 15 6.32 -8.77 -17.48
CA MET A 15 7.38 -8.70 -16.48
C MET A 15 7.96 -10.08 -16.14
N THR A 16 7.17 -11.15 -16.28
CA THR A 16 7.64 -12.53 -16.08
C THR A 16 8.69 -12.91 -17.12
N ASP A 17 8.45 -12.63 -18.40
CA ASP A 17 9.37 -12.98 -19.49
C ASP A 17 10.69 -12.21 -19.42
N LEU A 18 10.65 -10.97 -18.92
CA LEU A 18 11.85 -10.17 -18.67
C LEU A 18 12.69 -10.76 -17.54
N LEU A 19 12.04 -11.16 -16.44
CA LEU A 19 12.72 -11.75 -15.28
C LEU A 19 13.32 -13.12 -15.58
N ASP A 20 12.65 -13.93 -16.39
CA ASP A 20 13.11 -15.28 -16.75
C ASP A 20 14.37 -15.27 -17.64
N ARG A 21 14.64 -14.15 -18.33
CA ARG A 21 15.82 -13.96 -19.18
C ARG A 21 16.94 -13.16 -18.49
N ALA A 22 16.71 -12.73 -17.25
CA ALA A 22 17.65 -11.90 -16.50
C ALA A 22 18.78 -12.73 -15.88
N GLU A 23 20.04 -12.30 -16.04
CA GLU A 23 21.16 -12.86 -15.28
C GLU A 23 21.04 -12.56 -13.78
N ASP A 24 20.53 -11.36 -13.42
CA ASP A 24 20.22 -10.97 -12.04
C ASP A 24 18.76 -10.48 -11.94
N PRO A 25 17.81 -11.40 -11.63
CA PRO A 25 16.39 -11.07 -11.50
C PRO A 25 16.10 -10.06 -10.36
N ALA A 26 16.91 -10.04 -9.30
CA ALA A 26 16.72 -9.14 -8.16
C ALA A 26 17.11 -7.70 -8.50
N LYS A 27 18.19 -7.51 -9.27
CA LYS A 27 18.57 -6.19 -9.77
C LYS A 27 17.60 -5.70 -10.85
N MET A 28 17.19 -6.58 -11.77
CA MET A 28 16.26 -6.21 -12.83
C MET A 28 14.91 -5.76 -12.29
N ILE A 29 14.32 -6.48 -11.32
CA ILE A 29 13.03 -6.09 -10.77
C ILE A 29 13.08 -4.77 -10.00
N ARG A 30 14.19 -4.47 -9.32
CA ARG A 30 14.43 -3.16 -8.68
C ARG A 30 14.44 -2.04 -9.71
N MET A 31 15.10 -2.25 -10.84
CA MET A 31 15.18 -1.26 -11.93
C MET A 31 13.82 -1.02 -12.56
N ILE A 32 13.05 -2.09 -12.84
CA ILE A 32 11.68 -1.98 -13.35
C ILE A 32 10.78 -1.20 -12.39
N ILE A 33 10.84 -1.50 -11.09
CA ILE A 33 10.06 -0.78 -10.07
C ILE A 33 10.42 0.72 -10.07
N PHE A 34 11.72 1.04 -10.14
CA PHE A 34 12.19 2.41 -10.19
C PHE A 34 11.68 3.16 -11.43
N GLU A 35 11.84 2.58 -12.62
CA GLU A 35 11.33 3.18 -13.87
C GLU A 35 9.81 3.37 -13.84
N MET A 36 9.07 2.42 -13.25
CA MET A 36 7.63 2.53 -13.08
C MET A 36 7.23 3.63 -12.08
N ASP A 37 7.96 3.79 -10.98
CA ASP A 37 7.74 4.85 -9.99
C ASP A 37 8.03 6.24 -10.61
N GLU A 38 9.13 6.39 -11.37
CA GLU A 38 9.43 7.62 -12.12
C GLU A 38 8.33 7.95 -13.13
N THR A 39 7.93 6.95 -13.92
CA THR A 39 6.87 7.11 -14.91
C THR A 39 5.54 7.51 -14.26
N LEU A 40 5.21 6.94 -13.10
CA LEU A 40 4.01 7.31 -12.35
C LEU A 40 4.05 8.78 -11.89
N VAL A 41 5.21 9.27 -11.47
CA VAL A 41 5.40 10.69 -11.11
C VAL A 41 5.21 11.59 -12.33
N GLU A 42 5.78 11.24 -13.48
CA GLU A 42 5.65 12.01 -14.73
C GLU A 42 4.20 12.09 -15.22
N VAL A 43 3.48 10.96 -15.21
CA VAL A 43 2.06 10.91 -15.62
C VAL A 43 1.21 11.77 -14.69
N ARG A 44 1.44 11.70 -13.38
CA ARG A 44 0.75 12.57 -12.41
C ARG A 44 1.05 14.05 -12.60
N ALA A 45 2.30 14.41 -12.92
CA ALA A 45 2.66 15.79 -13.21
C ALA A 45 1.96 16.29 -14.48
N SER A 46 1.84 15.45 -15.51
CA SER A 46 1.14 15.75 -16.75
C SER A 46 -0.36 15.94 -16.53
N ALA A 47 -0.99 15.06 -15.73
CA ALA A 47 -2.37 15.19 -15.32
C ALA A 47 -2.59 16.48 -14.50
N ALA A 48 -1.71 16.79 -13.56
CA ALA A 48 -1.79 18.01 -12.75
C ALA A 48 -1.72 19.29 -13.61
N ARG A 49 -0.85 19.31 -14.64
CA ARG A 49 -0.77 20.41 -15.60
C ARG A 49 -2.08 20.55 -16.39
N THR A 50 -2.62 19.43 -16.88
CA THR A 50 -3.89 19.40 -17.61
C THR A 50 -5.05 19.94 -16.75
N ILE A 51 -5.10 19.60 -15.46
CA ILE A 51 -6.08 20.13 -14.50
C ILE A 51 -5.89 21.65 -14.30
N ALA A 52 -4.65 22.13 -14.26
CA ALA A 52 -4.36 23.56 -14.13
C ALA A 52 -4.85 24.34 -15.37
N ASP A 53 -4.53 23.86 -16.57
CA ASP A 53 -4.97 24.45 -17.84
C ASP A 53 -6.50 24.48 -17.92
N GLN A 54 -7.17 23.39 -17.54
CA GLN A 54 -8.63 23.32 -17.48
C GLN A 54 -9.23 24.34 -16.50
N LYS A 55 -8.61 24.53 -15.33
CA LYS A 55 -9.07 25.55 -14.35
C LYS A 55 -8.89 26.97 -14.88
N GLU A 56 -7.81 27.24 -15.61
CA GLU A 56 -7.60 28.52 -16.27
C GLU A 56 -8.68 28.79 -17.32
N MET A 57 -8.96 27.82 -18.19
CA MET A 57 -10.04 27.91 -19.18
C MET A 57 -11.41 28.16 -18.53
N ARG A 58 -11.73 27.48 -17.41
CA ARG A 58 -12.97 27.72 -16.65
C ARG A 58 -13.04 29.14 -16.10
N ARG A 59 -11.92 29.72 -15.66
CA ARG A 59 -11.87 31.12 -15.21
C ARG A 59 -12.11 32.10 -16.37
N HIS A 60 -11.54 31.83 -17.55
CA HIS A 60 -11.81 32.63 -18.75
C HIS A 60 -13.27 32.55 -19.19
N ILE A 61 -13.89 31.36 -19.13
CA ILE A 61 -15.33 31.21 -19.37
C ILE A 61 -16.13 32.08 -18.40
N ALA A 62 -15.82 32.07 -17.11
CA ALA A 62 -16.53 32.90 -16.14
C ALA A 62 -16.41 34.41 -16.45
N GLN A 63 -15.23 34.87 -16.89
CA GLN A 63 -15.02 36.25 -17.35
C GLN A 63 -15.85 36.56 -18.60
N LEU A 64 -15.89 35.65 -19.57
CA LEU A 64 -16.69 35.79 -20.79
C LEU A 64 -18.19 35.83 -20.48
N THR A 65 -18.67 35.02 -19.53
CA THR A 65 -20.07 35.06 -19.08
C THR A 65 -20.42 36.40 -18.46
N SER A 66 -19.58 36.94 -17.59
CA SER A 66 -19.80 38.30 -17.04
C SER A 66 -19.76 39.38 -18.13
N LEU A 67 -18.90 39.23 -19.14
CA LEU A 67 -18.86 40.13 -20.30
C LEU A 67 -20.15 40.04 -21.13
N GLN A 68 -20.70 38.85 -21.31
CA GLN A 68 -21.99 38.65 -21.98
C GLN A 68 -23.14 39.33 -21.23
N GLU A 69 -23.16 39.23 -19.90
CA GLU A 69 -24.14 39.94 -19.04
C GLU A 69 -23.99 41.46 -19.19
N SER A 70 -22.77 42.00 -19.12
CA SER A 70 -22.53 43.44 -19.32
C SER A 70 -23.00 43.93 -20.71
N TRP A 71 -22.76 43.16 -21.77
CA TRP A 71 -23.25 43.51 -23.10
C TRP A 71 -24.76 43.38 -23.23
N HIS A 72 -25.37 42.44 -22.51
CA HIS A 72 -26.81 42.31 -22.43
C HIS A 72 -27.45 43.54 -21.78
N GLU A 73 -26.95 43.98 -20.62
CA GLU A 73 -27.42 45.20 -19.94
C GLU A 73 -27.25 46.45 -20.81
N LYS A 74 -26.12 46.57 -21.53
CA LYS A 74 -25.88 47.67 -22.47
C LYS A 74 -26.88 47.65 -23.64
N ALA A 75 -27.25 46.46 -24.14
CA ALA A 75 -28.24 46.32 -25.20
C ALA A 75 -29.64 46.74 -24.71
N GLU A 76 -30.02 46.34 -23.50
CA GLU A 76 -31.29 46.75 -22.88
C GLU A 76 -31.34 48.27 -22.65
N LEU A 77 -30.26 48.86 -22.14
CA LEU A 77 -30.13 50.30 -21.95
C LEU A 77 -30.24 51.06 -23.28
N ALA A 78 -29.59 50.57 -24.34
CA ALA A 78 -29.70 51.18 -25.67
C ALA A 78 -31.14 51.10 -26.21
N LEU A 79 -31.82 49.98 -26.01
CA LEU A 79 -33.21 49.78 -26.43
C LEU A 79 -34.17 50.70 -25.69
N SER A 80 -34.01 50.86 -24.37
CA SER A 80 -34.80 51.82 -23.57
C SER A 80 -34.64 53.29 -23.98
N LYS A 81 -33.61 53.60 -24.78
CA LYS A 81 -33.34 54.93 -25.33
C LYS A 81 -33.62 55.01 -26.84
N ASP A 82 -34.36 54.03 -27.38
CA ASP A 82 -34.71 53.90 -28.80
C ASP A 82 -33.49 53.89 -29.75
N ARG A 83 -32.31 53.48 -29.24
CA ARG A 83 -31.07 53.37 -30.01
C ARG A 83 -30.83 51.93 -30.46
N GLU A 84 -31.63 51.48 -31.43
CA GLU A 84 -31.54 50.13 -31.99
C GLU A 84 -30.18 49.82 -32.63
N ASP A 85 -29.51 50.84 -33.19
CA ASP A 85 -28.17 50.75 -33.77
C ASP A 85 -27.16 50.25 -32.74
N LEU A 86 -27.17 50.86 -31.55
CA LEU A 86 -26.30 50.49 -30.44
C LEU A 86 -26.70 49.17 -29.80
N ALA A 87 -27.99 48.87 -29.70
CA ALA A 87 -28.48 47.60 -29.18
C ALA A 87 -28.00 46.42 -30.05
N LYS A 88 -28.10 46.55 -31.38
CA LYS A 88 -27.59 45.56 -32.33
C LYS A 88 -26.07 45.38 -32.21
N ALA A 89 -25.32 46.48 -32.10
CA ALA A 89 -23.87 46.42 -31.90
C ALA A 89 -23.49 45.69 -30.59
N ALA A 90 -24.16 45.99 -29.48
CA ALA A 90 -23.94 45.31 -28.20
C ALA A 90 -24.26 43.81 -28.26
N LEU A 91 -25.33 43.42 -28.97
CA LEU A 91 -25.67 42.00 -29.16
C LEU A 91 -24.65 41.25 -30.02
N ILE A 92 -24.02 41.91 -31.00
CA ILE A 92 -22.93 41.31 -31.79
C ILE A 92 -21.73 41.00 -30.89
N GLU A 93 -21.33 41.94 -30.01
CA GLU A 93 -20.23 41.72 -29.07
C GLU A 93 -20.57 40.65 -28.02
N LYS A 94 -21.82 40.63 -27.52
CA LYS A 94 -22.31 39.54 -26.66
C LYS A 94 -22.16 38.19 -27.35
N ARG A 95 -22.57 38.09 -28.62
CA ARG A 95 -22.49 36.84 -29.38
C ARG A 95 -21.04 36.36 -29.54
N LYS A 96 -20.11 37.26 -29.88
CA LYS A 96 -18.67 36.91 -29.94
C LYS A 96 -18.15 36.34 -28.61
N ALA A 97 -18.55 36.93 -27.48
CA ALA A 97 -18.19 36.42 -26.16
C ALA A 97 -18.83 35.05 -25.87
N SER A 98 -20.05 34.81 -26.35
CA SER A 98 -20.69 33.48 -26.30
C SER A 98 -19.94 32.45 -27.11
N ASP A 99 -19.65 32.75 -28.38
CA ASP A 99 -18.97 31.84 -29.29
C ASP A 99 -17.58 31.44 -28.74
N MET A 100 -16.84 32.39 -28.16
CA MET A 100 -15.56 32.12 -27.49
C MET A 100 -15.72 31.23 -26.24
N ALA A 101 -16.75 31.45 -25.44
CA ALA A 101 -17.03 30.63 -24.25
C ALA A 101 -17.41 29.20 -24.63
N GLU A 102 -18.20 29.02 -25.70
CA GLU A 102 -18.57 27.72 -26.27
C GLU A 102 -17.34 26.97 -26.78
N GLN A 103 -16.42 27.65 -27.48
CA GLN A 103 -15.16 27.06 -27.93
C GLN A 103 -14.33 26.55 -26.74
N LEU A 104 -14.12 27.39 -25.72
CA LEU A 104 -13.38 26.97 -24.51
C LEU A 104 -14.06 25.81 -23.79
N THR A 105 -15.40 25.76 -23.80
CA THR A 105 -16.16 24.66 -23.21
C THR A 105 -15.92 23.35 -23.96
N ALA A 106 -15.86 23.39 -25.29
CA ALA A 106 -15.51 22.23 -26.11
C ALA A 106 -14.07 21.77 -25.87
N GLU A 107 -13.12 22.71 -25.75
CA GLU A 107 -11.72 22.39 -25.41
C GLU A 107 -11.61 21.72 -24.02
N ILE A 108 -12.35 22.21 -23.02
CA ILE A 108 -12.41 21.59 -21.69
C ILE A 108 -12.90 20.14 -21.76
N ALA A 109 -13.89 19.84 -22.61
CA ALA A 109 -14.40 18.48 -22.76
C ALA A 109 -13.32 17.52 -23.31
N VAL A 110 -12.49 17.99 -24.25
CA VAL A 110 -11.34 17.21 -24.75
C VAL A 110 -10.32 16.96 -23.64
N LEU A 111 -10.08 17.94 -22.76
CA LEU A 111 -9.19 17.77 -21.61
C LEU A 111 -9.78 16.80 -20.58
N ASP A 112 -11.09 16.80 -20.35
CA ASP A 112 -11.77 15.84 -19.46
C ASP A 112 -11.59 14.38 -19.93
N ASP A 113 -11.72 14.15 -21.24
CA ASP A 113 -11.46 12.83 -21.84
C ASP A 113 -9.99 12.41 -21.65
N ALA A 114 -9.05 13.34 -21.85
CA ALA A 114 -7.63 13.09 -21.61
C ALA A 114 -7.32 12.77 -20.13
N LEU A 115 -7.97 13.47 -19.19
CA LEU A 115 -7.85 13.22 -17.75
C LEU A 115 -8.37 11.83 -17.37
N THR A 116 -9.49 11.42 -17.94
CA THR A 116 -10.03 10.06 -17.75
C THR A 116 -9.02 9.00 -18.23
N GLY A 117 -8.34 9.27 -19.35
CA GLY A 117 -7.22 8.44 -19.83
C GLY A 117 -6.07 8.35 -18.83
N TYR A 118 -5.63 9.50 -18.30
CA TYR A 118 -4.57 9.53 -17.28
C TYR A 118 -4.95 8.78 -16.00
N GLU A 119 -6.20 8.86 -15.54
CA GLU A 119 -6.67 8.11 -14.37
C GLU A 119 -6.58 6.59 -14.60
N ALA A 120 -6.99 6.12 -15.77
CA ALA A 120 -6.89 4.71 -16.14
C ALA A 120 -5.42 4.24 -16.19
N ASP A 121 -4.53 5.04 -16.78
CA ASP A 121 -3.10 4.73 -16.87
C ASP A 121 -2.43 4.72 -15.49
N ILE A 122 -2.76 5.69 -14.63
CA ILE A 122 -2.28 5.74 -13.24
C ILE A 122 -2.72 4.49 -12.47
N ALA A 123 -4.00 4.12 -12.56
CA ALA A 123 -4.53 2.94 -11.88
C ALA A 123 -3.82 1.65 -12.34
N LYS A 124 -3.58 1.54 -13.66
CA LYS A 124 -2.90 0.40 -14.26
C LYS A 124 -1.42 0.32 -13.84
N LEU A 125 -0.70 1.44 -13.85
CA LEU A 125 0.68 1.51 -13.38
C LEU A 125 0.78 1.12 -11.92
N GLN A 126 -0.08 1.68 -11.05
CA GLN A 126 -0.13 1.34 -9.63
C GLN A 126 -0.40 -0.15 -9.40
N GLY A 127 -1.32 -0.75 -10.15
CA GLY A 127 -1.60 -2.18 -10.10
C GLY A 127 -0.35 -3.01 -10.41
N LYS A 128 0.29 -2.74 -11.55
CA LYS A 128 1.54 -3.43 -11.93
C LYS A 128 2.67 -3.21 -10.91
N LEU A 129 2.74 -2.04 -10.29
CA LEU A 129 3.79 -1.71 -9.33
C LEU A 129 3.62 -2.52 -8.04
N ARG A 130 2.37 -2.76 -7.62
CA ARG A 130 2.05 -3.69 -6.52
C ARG A 130 2.48 -5.11 -6.87
N GLU A 131 2.17 -5.58 -8.08
CA GLU A 131 2.60 -6.91 -8.55
C GLU A 131 4.13 -7.03 -8.59
N ALA A 132 4.83 -6.01 -9.09
CA ALA A 132 6.28 -5.97 -9.17
C ALA A 132 6.92 -6.04 -7.77
N ARG A 133 6.41 -5.27 -6.80
CA ARG A 133 6.88 -5.30 -5.41
C ARG A 133 6.61 -6.66 -4.73
N ALA A 134 5.46 -7.29 -5.01
CA ALA A 134 5.16 -8.63 -4.50
C ALA A 134 6.14 -9.68 -5.07
N LYS A 135 6.40 -9.63 -6.38
CA LYS A 135 7.40 -10.49 -7.02
C LYS A 135 8.81 -10.24 -6.48
N GLN A 136 9.18 -8.98 -6.24
CA GLN A 136 10.48 -8.63 -5.67
C GLN A 136 10.68 -9.28 -4.30
N SER A 137 9.68 -9.17 -3.40
CA SER A 137 9.73 -9.81 -2.09
C SER A 137 9.87 -11.34 -2.21
N SER A 138 9.13 -11.96 -3.13
CA SER A 138 9.25 -13.40 -3.40
C SER A 138 10.66 -13.80 -3.87
N ILE A 139 11.26 -13.03 -4.79
CA ILE A 139 12.62 -13.28 -5.30
C ILE A 139 13.63 -13.17 -4.15
N VAL A 140 13.57 -12.10 -3.36
CA VAL A 140 14.47 -11.87 -2.22
C VAL A 140 14.37 -13.02 -1.21
N ASN A 141 13.15 -13.39 -0.79
CA ASN A 141 12.94 -14.48 0.16
C ASN A 141 13.47 -15.83 -0.36
N ARG A 142 13.31 -16.10 -1.67
CA ARG A 142 13.84 -17.31 -2.31
C ARG A 142 15.36 -17.31 -2.35
N MET A 143 15.98 -16.16 -2.64
CA MET A 143 17.44 -16.02 -2.62
C MET A 143 18.01 -16.20 -1.22
N GLU A 144 17.44 -15.55 -0.21
CA GLU A 144 17.84 -15.74 1.20
C GLU A 144 17.70 -17.19 1.65
N SER A 145 16.57 -17.84 1.29
CA SER A 145 16.36 -19.27 1.58
C SER A 145 17.38 -20.17 0.90
N ALA A 146 17.76 -19.86 -0.35
CA ALA A 146 18.78 -20.60 -1.09
C ALA A 146 20.17 -20.40 -0.49
N GLU A 147 20.54 -19.16 -0.14
CA GLU A 147 21.79 -18.84 0.55
C GLU A 147 21.88 -19.55 1.91
N ASN A 148 20.80 -19.53 2.70
CA ASN A 148 20.75 -20.22 3.99
C ASN A 148 20.92 -21.73 3.83
N LYS A 149 20.31 -22.35 2.81
CA LYS A 149 20.50 -23.76 2.49
C LYS A 149 21.94 -24.08 2.08
N ILE A 150 22.58 -23.20 1.30
CA ILE A 150 23.99 -23.36 0.91
C ILE A 150 24.88 -23.24 2.13
N LYS A 151 24.71 -22.19 2.94
CA LYS A 151 25.44 -21.98 4.20
C LYS A 151 25.31 -23.18 5.13
N LEU A 152 24.09 -23.67 5.34
CA LEU A 152 23.83 -24.87 6.15
C LEU A 152 24.56 -26.08 5.58
N ARG A 153 24.45 -26.36 4.27
CA ARG A 153 25.20 -27.47 3.64
C ARG A 153 26.72 -27.31 3.75
N THR A 154 27.26 -26.11 3.62
CA THR A 154 28.70 -25.87 3.78
C THR A 154 29.16 -26.05 5.22
N LEU A 155 28.32 -25.69 6.21
CA LEU A 155 28.58 -25.90 7.62
C LEU A 155 28.48 -27.39 8.00
N THR A 156 27.50 -28.11 7.45
CA THR A 156 27.33 -29.56 7.64
C THR A 156 28.37 -30.40 6.90
N ASN A 157 28.86 -29.95 5.75
CA ASN A 157 29.91 -30.64 4.97
C ASN A 157 31.35 -30.25 5.37
N GLY A 158 31.53 -29.43 6.42
CA GLY A 158 32.88 -29.19 6.97
C GLY A 158 33.39 -30.44 7.68
N GLU A 159 34.58 -30.94 7.34
CA GLU A 159 35.18 -32.15 7.93
C GLU A 159 35.31 -32.15 9.47
N ARG A 160 35.03 -31.03 10.16
CA ARG A 160 35.03 -30.91 11.62
C ARG A 160 33.63 -31.01 12.28
N THR A 161 32.53 -30.96 11.52
CA THR A 161 31.18 -31.02 12.10
C THR A 161 30.64 -32.44 12.23
N ALA A 162 31.07 -33.41 11.42
CA ALA A 162 30.72 -34.81 11.63
C ALA A 162 31.14 -35.32 13.03
N ASP A 163 32.35 -34.95 13.48
CA ASP A 163 32.86 -35.33 14.81
C ASP A 163 32.19 -34.54 15.95
N ALA A 164 31.71 -33.31 15.68
CA ALA A 164 31.00 -32.48 16.65
C ALA A 164 29.53 -32.90 16.81
N PHE A 165 28.85 -33.28 15.72
CA PHE A 165 27.50 -33.84 15.77
C PHE A 165 27.49 -35.24 16.39
N ALA A 166 28.49 -36.09 16.12
CA ALA A 166 28.62 -37.39 16.79
C ALA A 166 28.79 -37.24 18.32
N ARG A 167 29.54 -36.21 18.77
CA ARG A 167 29.68 -35.89 20.20
C ARG A 167 28.42 -35.26 20.79
N PHE A 168 27.65 -34.52 20.00
CA PHE A 168 26.37 -33.95 20.43
C PHE A 168 25.29 -35.04 20.58
N GLU A 169 25.20 -36.00 19.65
CA GLU A 169 24.32 -37.16 19.77
C GLU A 169 24.69 -38.04 20.96
N ASP A 170 25.98 -38.20 21.27
CA ASP A 170 26.41 -38.95 22.46
C ASP A 170 26.09 -38.22 23.77
N LEU A 171 26.14 -36.88 23.78
CA LEU A 171 25.72 -36.05 24.91
C LEU A 171 24.21 -36.04 25.08
N GLU A 172 23.44 -35.96 23.99
CA GLU A 172 21.96 -36.04 24.01
C GLU A 172 21.52 -37.41 24.50
N ARG A 173 22.16 -38.49 24.03
CA ARG A 173 21.92 -39.86 24.52
C ARG A 173 22.28 -40.02 26.00
N GLN A 174 23.29 -39.32 26.51
CA GLN A 174 23.63 -39.31 27.93
C GLN A 174 22.62 -38.52 28.77
N VAL A 175 22.09 -37.40 28.25
CA VAL A 175 21.04 -36.62 28.89
C VAL A 175 19.75 -37.44 28.94
N ASP A 176 19.34 -38.06 27.84
CA ASP A 176 18.17 -38.96 27.80
C ASP A 176 18.30 -40.12 28.80
N LEU A 177 19.51 -40.68 28.96
CA LEU A 177 19.77 -41.74 29.95
C LEU A 177 19.74 -41.21 31.39
N ALA A 178 20.14 -39.96 31.61
CA ALA A 178 20.09 -39.31 32.91
C ALA A 178 18.65 -38.91 33.28
N GLU A 179 17.89 -38.39 32.32
CA GLU A 179 16.46 -38.08 32.46
C GLU A 179 15.64 -39.36 32.64
N GLY A 180 15.91 -40.41 31.86
CA GLY A 180 15.31 -41.73 32.04
C GLY A 180 15.65 -42.35 33.39
N ARG A 181 16.83 -42.10 33.96
CA ARG A 181 17.17 -42.49 35.34
C ARG A 181 16.42 -41.66 36.39
N ALA A 182 16.22 -40.37 36.14
CA ALA A 182 15.43 -39.50 37.01
C ALA A 182 13.94 -39.87 36.99
N GLU A 183 13.39 -40.18 35.81
CA GLU A 183 12.04 -40.72 35.64
C GLU A 183 11.91 -42.11 36.26
N ALA A 184 12.91 -42.99 36.13
CA ALA A 184 12.93 -44.29 36.79
C ALA A 184 12.97 -44.18 38.33
N LEU A 185 13.69 -43.19 38.87
CA LEU A 185 13.69 -42.88 40.31
C LEU A 185 12.32 -42.34 40.76
N ASN A 186 11.60 -41.60 39.90
CA ASN A 186 10.21 -41.19 40.14
C ASN A 186 9.19 -42.31 39.93
N MET A 187 9.50 -43.34 39.12
CA MET A 187 8.67 -44.52 38.90
C MET A 187 8.74 -45.56 40.04
N GLY A 188 9.35 -45.22 41.18
CA GLY A 188 9.40 -46.08 42.37
C GLY A 188 9.27 -45.35 43.72
N GLY A 189 9.05 -44.03 43.73
CA GLY A 189 9.07 -43.20 44.95
C GLY A 189 7.72 -42.58 45.30
N SER A 190 6.92 -43.33 46.07
CA SER A 190 5.78 -42.91 46.91
C SER A 190 4.60 -42.18 46.26
N ALA A 191 3.52 -42.93 46.08
CA ALA A 191 2.15 -42.43 45.97
C ALA A 191 1.86 -41.43 47.11
N ARG A 192 1.29 -40.27 46.76
CA ARG A 192 0.78 -39.27 47.71
C ARG A 192 -0.17 -39.95 48.69
N THR A 193 0.11 -39.84 49.99
CA THR A 193 -0.72 -40.42 51.04
C THR A 193 -1.93 -39.52 51.33
N LEU A 194 -3.05 -40.12 51.73
CA LEU A 194 -4.32 -39.43 52.07
C LEU A 194 -4.14 -38.26 53.06
N GLU A 195 -3.10 -38.29 53.90
CA GLU A 195 -2.74 -37.22 54.84
C GLU A 195 -2.32 -35.92 54.13
N ASP A 196 -1.66 -36.01 52.96
CA ASP A 196 -1.23 -34.86 52.17
C ASP A 196 -2.42 -34.16 51.49
N GLU A 197 -3.44 -34.93 51.09
CA GLU A 197 -4.70 -34.37 50.55
C GLU A 197 -5.50 -33.63 51.62
N PHE A 198 -5.55 -34.13 52.86
CA PHE A 198 -6.21 -33.42 53.97
C PHE A 198 -5.48 -32.16 54.41
N THR A 199 -4.15 -32.13 54.28
CA THR A 199 -3.34 -30.95 54.61
C THR A 199 -3.57 -29.82 53.60
N ALA A 200 -3.72 -30.15 52.31
CA ALA A 200 -4.07 -29.20 51.27
C ALA A 200 -5.50 -28.65 51.39
N LEU A 201 -6.46 -29.47 51.85
CA LEU A 201 -7.83 -29.03 52.14
C LEU A 201 -7.87 -28.03 53.32
N ARG A 202 -7.13 -28.29 54.40
CA ARG A 202 -7.04 -27.38 55.57
C ARG A 202 -6.41 -26.03 55.24
N SER A 203 -5.48 -25.98 54.28
CA SER A 203 -4.86 -24.71 53.88
C SER A 203 -5.80 -23.79 53.08
N ASN A 204 -6.84 -24.33 52.42
CA ASN A 204 -7.81 -23.50 51.71
C ASN A 204 -8.88 -22.94 52.65
N ASP A 205 -9.39 -23.73 53.60
CA ASP A 205 -10.44 -23.28 54.51
C ASP A 205 -9.99 -22.11 55.42
N ALA A 206 -8.73 -22.12 55.86
CA ALA A 206 -8.16 -21.03 56.69
C ALA A 206 -7.99 -19.72 55.90
N ILE A 207 -7.68 -19.79 54.60
CA ILE A 207 -7.51 -18.62 53.74
C ILE A 207 -8.87 -18.03 53.36
N ASP A 208 -9.89 -18.88 53.15
CA ASP A 208 -11.26 -18.43 52.86
C ASP A 208 -11.95 -17.80 54.10
N GLU A 209 -11.68 -18.29 55.32
CA GLU A 209 -12.12 -17.63 56.56
C GLU A 209 -11.46 -16.26 56.77
N GLU A 210 -10.16 -16.11 56.49
CA GLU A 210 -9.47 -14.82 56.55
C GLU A 210 -10.02 -13.83 55.50
N LEU A 211 -10.35 -14.30 54.30
CA LEU A 211 -10.94 -13.48 53.24
C LEU A 211 -12.38 -13.04 53.58
N ALA A 212 -13.17 -13.90 54.20
CA ALA A 212 -14.52 -13.59 54.67
C ALA A 212 -14.51 -12.55 55.81
N ALA A 213 -13.57 -12.69 56.75
CA ALA A 213 -13.36 -11.72 57.83
C ALA A 213 -12.92 -10.34 57.30
N MET A 214 -12.02 -10.28 56.31
CA MET A 214 -11.64 -9.03 55.65
C MET A 214 -12.80 -8.37 54.90
N LYS A 215 -13.65 -9.15 54.21
CA LYS A 215 -14.84 -8.61 53.52
C LYS A 215 -15.90 -8.07 54.48
N ALA A 216 -16.10 -8.72 55.63
CA ALA A 216 -17.03 -8.24 56.66
C ALA A 216 -16.56 -6.94 57.34
N ALA A 217 -15.23 -6.75 57.46
CA ALA A 217 -14.63 -5.52 57.96
C ALA A 217 -14.68 -4.37 56.94
N ALA A 218 -14.58 -4.66 55.64
CA ALA A 218 -14.64 -3.67 54.56
C ALA A 218 -16.07 -3.23 54.16
N GLY A 219 -17.11 -3.92 54.65
CA GLY A 219 -18.53 -3.62 54.39
C GLY A 219 -19.25 -2.86 55.51
N LYS A 220 -18.53 -2.37 56.52
CA LYS A 220 -19.07 -1.45 57.55
C LYS A 220 -18.41 -0.08 57.42
N GLU A 221 -18.79 0.63 56.36
CA GLU A 221 -18.96 2.09 56.29
C GLU A 221 -19.87 2.43 55.10
#